data_AF-A0A925DRB7-F1
#
_entry.id   AF-A0A925DRB7-F1
#
_cell.length_a   1.000
_cell.length_b   1.000
_cell.length_c   1.000
_cell.angle_alpha   90.00
_cell.angle_beta   90.00
_cell.angle_gamma   90.00
#
_symmetry.space_group_name_H-M   'P 1'
#
loop_
_entity.id
_entity.type
_entity.pdbx_description
1 polymer ?
#
loop_
_entity_poly.entity_id
_entity_poly.type
_entity_poly.pdbx_seq_one_letter_code
_entity_poly.pdbx_strand_id
1 'polypeptide(L)'
;MKCIPAILLVLLLFSCTEKKAPATDSSKIIISWADSLPGDFSFKEEWEYPEGVYVNDWGQVSCDGFCPEGTDQMKDDEGKLTKDSLPAFYKLVDTTHQFHSISCDAWCYEYGGANFIKIQKEGEKNFSAYTMCNPGTHCSLEMKLAGDTCTPSISLVSIVEGGNAIFKCTGGKISVQKNLF
;
A
#
# COMPACT_ATOMS: atom_id res chain seq x y z
N MET A 1 -61.05 44.76 17.69
CA MET A 1 -60.22 44.19 16.62
C MET A 1 -58.89 44.92 16.55
N LYS A 2 -57.81 44.25 16.95
CA LYS A 2 -56.47 44.31 16.31
C LYS A 2 -55.59 43.27 16.99
N CYS A 3 -55.10 42.34 16.18
CA CYS A 3 -54.49 41.08 16.56
C CYS A 3 -53.06 41.26 17.08
N ILE A 4 -52.74 40.54 18.14
CA ILE A 4 -51.38 40.11 18.47
C ILE A 4 -51.18 38.75 17.80
N PRO A 5 -50.00 38.45 17.25
CA PRO A 5 -49.48 37.10 17.43
C PRO A 5 -48.11 37.16 18.11
N ALA A 6 -48.09 36.64 19.33
CA ALA A 6 -46.88 36.23 20.01
C ALA A 6 -46.31 35.03 19.24
N ILE A 7 -45.16 35.23 18.61
CA ILE A 7 -44.43 34.16 17.93
C ILE A 7 -43.88 33.23 19.03
N LEU A 8 -44.53 32.08 19.17
CA LEU A 8 -44.15 31.00 20.05
C LEU A 8 -42.92 30.29 19.48
N LEU A 9 -41.73 30.63 19.97
CA LEU A 9 -40.47 29.96 19.64
C LEU A 9 -40.43 28.61 20.39
N VAL A 10 -41.00 27.56 19.80
CA VAL A 10 -40.88 26.19 20.32
C VAL A 10 -39.53 25.63 19.88
N LEU A 11 -38.50 25.79 20.74
CA LEU A 11 -37.25 25.06 20.65
C LEU A 11 -37.52 23.59 21.05
N LEU A 12 -37.89 22.76 20.08
CA LEU A 12 -37.88 21.31 20.22
C LEU A 12 -36.42 20.85 20.33
N LEU A 13 -35.99 20.63 21.57
CA LEU A 13 -34.80 19.88 21.93
C LEU A 13 -34.97 18.43 21.45
N PHE A 14 -34.63 18.16 20.19
CA PHE A 14 -34.28 16.81 19.77
C PHE A 14 -32.92 16.48 20.40
N SER A 15 -32.95 16.01 21.65
CA SER A 15 -31.83 15.24 22.21
C SER A 15 -31.74 13.94 21.42
N CYS A 16 -30.94 13.97 20.36
CA CYS A 16 -30.47 12.79 19.69
C CYS A 16 -29.55 12.07 20.68
N THR A 17 -30.09 11.14 21.46
CA THR A 17 -29.27 10.20 22.22
C THR A 17 -28.57 9.31 21.20
N GLU A 18 -27.33 9.68 20.84
CA GLU A 18 -26.40 8.77 20.19
C GLU A 18 -26.19 7.58 21.12
N LYS A 19 -26.85 6.46 20.80
CA LYS A 19 -26.49 5.18 21.39
C LYS A 19 -25.08 4.87 20.89
N LYS A 20 -24.08 5.10 21.74
CA LYS A 20 -22.73 4.55 21.52
C LYS A 20 -22.89 3.06 21.27
N ALA A 21 -22.62 2.65 20.04
CA ALA A 21 -22.52 1.24 19.71
C ALA A 21 -21.53 0.59 20.70
N PRO A 22 -21.78 -0.64 21.17
CA PRO A 22 -20.84 -1.34 22.01
C PRO A 22 -19.49 -1.37 21.29
N ALA A 23 -18.42 -1.03 22.02
CA ALA A 23 -17.07 -1.07 21.50
C ALA A 23 -16.77 -2.52 21.07
N THR A 24 -16.93 -2.79 19.78
CA THR A 24 -16.38 -3.97 19.14
C THR A 24 -14.88 -3.94 19.37
N ASP A 25 -14.27 -5.10 19.55
CA ASP A 25 -12.81 -5.26 19.49
C ASP A 25 -12.36 -4.76 18.11
N SER A 26 -12.09 -3.45 18.04
CA SER A 26 -12.05 -2.65 16.81
C SER A 26 -10.91 -3.04 15.86
N SER A 27 -10.08 -3.98 16.30
CA SER A 27 -8.95 -4.51 15.56
C SER A 27 -9.33 -5.52 14.48
N LYS A 28 -10.54 -6.11 14.54
CA LYS A 28 -10.99 -7.15 13.60
C LYS A 28 -12.11 -6.65 12.68
N ILE A 29 -11.91 -6.84 11.38
CA ILE A 29 -12.87 -6.55 10.33
C ILE A 29 -13.41 -7.88 9.78
N ILE A 30 -14.73 -7.99 9.64
CA ILE A 30 -15.36 -9.14 8.98
C ILE A 30 -15.18 -9.00 7.47
N ILE A 31 -14.71 -10.08 6.83
CA ILE A 31 -14.51 -10.14 5.38
C ILE A 31 -15.87 -10.28 4.70
N SER A 32 -16.16 -9.35 3.79
CA SER A 32 -17.30 -9.47 2.88
C SER A 32 -16.89 -10.28 1.65
N TRP A 33 -17.25 -11.55 1.64
CA TRP A 33 -16.99 -12.43 0.51
C TRP A 33 -17.97 -12.16 -0.64
N ALA A 34 -17.46 -11.68 -1.77
CA ALA A 34 -18.24 -11.35 -2.96
C ALA A 34 -17.98 -12.35 -4.09
N ASP A 35 -18.97 -12.54 -4.97
CA ASP A 35 -18.79 -13.40 -6.15
C ASP A 35 -18.01 -12.69 -7.25
N SER A 36 -18.07 -11.34 -7.30
CA SER A 36 -17.23 -10.49 -8.14
C SER A 36 -16.95 -9.15 -7.45
N LEU A 37 -15.82 -8.52 -7.80
CA LEU A 37 -15.50 -7.13 -7.43
C LEU A 37 -15.48 -6.25 -8.69
N PRO A 38 -16.05 -5.04 -8.65
CA PRO A 38 -15.97 -4.11 -9.77
C PRO A 38 -14.55 -3.53 -9.88
N GLY A 39 -14.03 -3.45 -11.10
CA GLY A 39 -12.70 -2.89 -11.39
C GLY A 39 -11.79 -3.87 -12.13
N ASP A 40 -10.66 -3.35 -12.62
CA ASP A 40 -9.56 -4.16 -13.15
C ASP A 40 -8.45 -4.23 -12.08
N PHE A 41 -8.12 -5.45 -11.66
CA PHE A 41 -7.07 -5.73 -10.67
C PHE A 41 -5.92 -6.52 -11.31
N SER A 42 -5.77 -6.47 -12.64
CA SER A 42 -4.79 -7.27 -13.37
C SER A 42 -3.41 -6.64 -13.48
N PHE A 43 -3.31 -5.30 -13.31
CA PHE A 43 -2.04 -4.54 -13.36
C PHE A 43 -1.19 -4.79 -14.61
N LYS A 44 -1.79 -5.26 -15.71
CA LYS A 44 -1.05 -5.74 -16.90
C LYS A 44 -0.22 -4.68 -17.60
N GLU A 45 -0.59 -3.42 -17.45
CA GLU A 45 0.08 -2.28 -18.07
C GLU A 45 0.86 -1.46 -17.02
N GLU A 46 0.83 -1.86 -15.75
CA GLU A 46 1.45 -1.16 -14.62
C GLU A 46 2.62 -1.99 -14.12
N TRP A 47 3.83 -1.57 -14.47
CA TRP A 47 5.06 -2.24 -14.08
C TRP A 47 6.16 -1.24 -13.80
N GLU A 48 7.11 -1.65 -12.98
CA GLU A 48 8.36 -0.95 -12.75
C GLU A 48 9.55 -1.92 -12.82
N TYR A 49 10.75 -1.37 -13.00
CA TYR A 49 11.98 -2.15 -12.84
C TYR A 49 12.24 -2.41 -11.35
N PRO A 50 13.15 -3.35 -11.00
CA PRO A 50 13.59 -3.51 -9.62
C PRO A 50 14.09 -2.17 -9.05
N GLU A 51 13.96 -2.00 -7.73
CA GLU A 51 14.41 -0.80 -7.02
C GLU A 51 15.84 -0.39 -7.44
N GLY A 52 16.03 0.90 -7.75
CA GLY A 52 17.30 1.43 -8.22
C GLY A 52 17.62 1.17 -9.70
N VAL A 53 16.77 0.46 -10.46
CA VAL A 53 16.93 0.23 -11.90
C VAL A 53 16.01 1.17 -12.68
N TYR A 54 16.52 1.82 -13.72
CA TYR A 54 15.79 2.86 -14.47
C TYR A 54 16.27 2.99 -15.90
N VAL A 55 15.54 3.72 -16.74
CA VAL A 55 15.99 4.08 -18.10
C VAL A 55 16.70 5.43 -18.03
N ASN A 56 17.97 5.47 -18.42
CA ASN A 56 18.76 6.70 -18.43
C ASN A 56 18.45 7.61 -19.65
N ASP A 57 19.07 8.79 -19.71
CA ASP A 57 18.86 9.78 -20.78
C ASP A 57 19.21 9.28 -22.19
N TRP A 58 19.98 8.19 -22.29
CA TRP A 58 20.35 7.54 -23.54
C TRP A 58 19.45 6.35 -23.92
N GLY A 59 18.37 6.11 -23.17
CA GLY A 59 17.43 5.02 -23.42
C GLY A 59 17.96 3.63 -23.03
N GLN A 60 19.00 3.56 -22.20
CA GLN A 60 19.57 2.31 -21.71
C GLN A 60 19.00 1.99 -20.32
N VAL A 61 18.77 0.71 -20.03
CA VAL A 61 18.48 0.29 -18.66
C VAL A 61 19.76 0.42 -17.85
N SER A 62 19.72 1.20 -16.79
CA SER A 62 20.82 1.48 -15.89
C SER A 62 20.40 1.19 -14.46
N CYS A 63 21.31 1.35 -13.52
CA CYS A 63 21.00 1.28 -12.11
C CYS A 63 21.74 2.37 -11.32
N ASP A 64 21.24 2.69 -10.13
CA ASP A 64 21.87 3.56 -9.13
C ASP A 64 21.52 3.09 -7.71
N GLY A 65 22.44 3.31 -6.75
CA GLY A 65 22.28 3.00 -5.32
C GLY A 65 22.30 1.50 -4.95
N PHE A 66 21.56 0.67 -5.68
CA PHE A 66 21.41 -0.79 -5.43
C PHE A 66 22.05 -1.64 -6.54
N CYS A 67 23.03 -1.09 -7.23
CA CYS A 67 23.73 -1.76 -8.30
C CYS A 67 24.65 -2.90 -7.83
N PRO A 68 24.78 -3.98 -8.62
CA PRO A 68 25.87 -4.94 -8.45
C PRO A 68 27.25 -4.28 -8.55
N GLU A 69 28.23 -4.80 -7.82
CA GLU A 69 29.61 -4.32 -7.87
C GLU A 69 30.18 -4.39 -9.29
N GLY A 70 31.00 -3.41 -9.67
CA GLY A 70 31.66 -3.39 -10.99
C GLY A 70 30.84 -2.71 -12.09
N THR A 71 29.57 -2.38 -11.84
CA THR A 71 28.66 -1.79 -12.85
C THR A 71 28.87 -0.30 -13.05
N ASP A 72 29.35 0.45 -12.05
CA ASP A 72 29.63 1.87 -12.21
C ASP A 72 30.82 2.13 -13.15
N GLN A 73 31.83 1.26 -13.15
CA GLN A 73 32.97 1.33 -14.06
C GLN A 73 32.59 1.02 -15.53
N MET A 74 31.36 0.57 -15.77
CA MET A 74 30.83 0.31 -17.11
C MET A 74 30.17 1.53 -17.73
N LYS A 75 29.99 2.60 -16.94
CA LYS A 75 29.42 3.88 -17.34
C LYS A 75 30.56 4.86 -17.65
N ASP A 76 30.33 5.77 -18.59
CA ASP A 76 31.19 6.94 -18.76
C ASP A 76 30.87 8.05 -17.74
N ASP A 77 31.60 9.16 -17.80
CA ASP A 77 31.45 10.29 -16.87
C ASP A 77 30.06 10.96 -16.95
N GLU A 78 29.31 10.73 -18.04
CA GLU A 78 27.95 11.21 -18.18
C GLU A 78 26.94 10.22 -17.58
N GLY A 79 27.33 8.97 -17.32
CA GLY A 79 26.45 7.91 -16.82
C GLY A 79 25.89 7.00 -17.92
N LYS A 80 26.41 7.11 -19.16
CA LYS A 80 26.04 6.26 -20.29
C LYS A 80 26.84 4.97 -20.26
N LEU A 81 26.16 3.85 -20.48
CA LEU A 81 26.85 2.56 -20.60
C LEU A 81 27.68 2.54 -21.88
N THR A 82 28.97 2.26 -21.74
CA THR A 82 29.87 2.15 -22.88
C THR A 82 29.48 0.94 -23.74
N LYS A 83 29.74 1.03 -25.05
CA LYS A 83 29.33 0.00 -26.01
C LYS A 83 29.93 -1.38 -25.67
N ASP A 84 31.16 -1.39 -25.19
CA ASP A 84 31.90 -2.63 -24.89
C ASP A 84 31.41 -3.27 -23.59
N SER A 85 30.93 -2.47 -22.63
CA SER A 85 30.46 -2.96 -21.33
C SER A 85 28.98 -3.35 -21.32
N LEU A 86 28.16 -2.87 -22.25
CA LEU A 86 26.71 -3.09 -22.28
C LEU A 86 26.29 -4.58 -22.15
N PRO A 87 26.92 -5.55 -22.87
CA PRO A 87 26.56 -6.96 -22.72
C PRO A 87 26.94 -7.56 -21.36
N ALA A 88 27.98 -7.04 -20.71
CA ALA A 88 28.38 -7.47 -19.37
C ALA A 88 27.43 -6.88 -18.31
N PHE A 89 27.06 -5.60 -18.47
CA PHE A 89 26.14 -4.91 -17.58
C PHE A 89 24.79 -5.62 -17.49
N TYR A 90 24.18 -5.99 -18.63
CA TYR A 90 22.89 -6.70 -18.65
C TYR A 90 22.94 -8.17 -18.22
N LYS A 91 24.11 -8.71 -17.90
CA LYS A 91 24.22 -10.00 -17.19
C LYS A 91 24.20 -9.83 -15.68
N LEU A 92 24.50 -8.63 -15.20
CA LEU A 92 24.59 -8.32 -13.78
C LEU A 92 23.31 -7.66 -13.26
N VAL A 93 22.73 -6.75 -14.05
CA VAL A 93 21.52 -6.00 -13.65
C VAL A 93 20.27 -6.74 -14.08
N ASP A 94 19.36 -6.96 -13.13
CA ASP A 94 18.04 -7.50 -13.41
C ASP A 94 17.19 -6.45 -14.13
N THR A 95 16.86 -6.72 -15.39
CA THR A 95 16.03 -5.87 -16.23
C THR A 95 14.60 -6.40 -16.35
N THR A 96 14.17 -7.28 -15.46
CA THR A 96 12.83 -7.88 -15.49
C THR A 96 11.79 -6.85 -15.05
N HIS A 97 10.71 -6.70 -15.83
CA HIS A 97 9.57 -5.88 -15.42
C HIS A 97 8.80 -6.57 -14.29
N GLN A 98 8.58 -5.85 -13.20
CA GLN A 98 7.77 -6.29 -12.08
C GLN A 98 6.41 -5.61 -12.16
N PHE A 99 5.37 -6.39 -12.45
CA PHE A 99 4.01 -5.87 -12.48
C PHE A 99 3.54 -5.52 -11.08
N HIS A 100 2.86 -4.38 -10.96
CA HIS A 100 2.24 -3.96 -9.71
C HIS A 100 1.28 -5.03 -9.20
N SER A 101 1.07 -5.06 -7.89
CA SER A 101 0.13 -6.00 -7.24
C SER A 101 -0.84 -5.30 -6.29
N ILE A 102 -0.71 -3.98 -6.13
CA ILE A 102 -1.61 -3.15 -5.36
C ILE A 102 -1.67 -1.75 -5.96
N SER A 103 -2.84 -1.13 -5.87
CA SER A 103 -3.02 0.31 -6.00
C SER A 103 -3.62 0.79 -4.68
N CYS A 104 -3.02 1.81 -4.07
CA CYS A 104 -3.47 2.33 -2.79
C CYS A 104 -3.16 3.81 -2.61
N ASP A 105 -4.07 4.48 -1.91
CA ASP A 105 -3.84 5.81 -1.34
C ASP A 105 -3.74 5.65 0.17
N ALA A 106 -2.69 6.22 0.77
CA ALA A 106 -2.52 6.21 2.21
C ALA A 106 -2.10 7.57 2.74
N TRP A 107 -2.62 7.92 3.91
CA TRP A 107 -2.14 9.04 4.69
C TRP A 107 -1.53 8.50 5.98
N CYS A 108 -0.23 8.21 5.90
CA CYS A 108 0.56 7.61 6.97
C CYS A 108 1.86 8.38 7.13
N TYR A 109 2.48 8.27 8.31
CA TYR A 109 3.83 8.80 8.51
C TYR A 109 4.80 8.07 7.59
N GLU A 110 5.71 8.83 6.97
CA GLU A 110 6.80 8.31 6.14
C GLU A 110 6.29 7.37 5.04
N TYR A 111 5.21 7.75 4.36
CA TYR A 111 4.64 7.04 3.22
C TYR A 111 4.84 7.83 1.92
N GLY A 112 5.59 7.26 0.98
CA GLY A 112 5.84 7.79 -0.36
C GLY A 112 5.13 7.04 -1.49
N GLY A 113 4.44 5.93 -1.18
CA GLY A 113 3.77 5.06 -2.15
C GLY A 113 4.14 3.58 -1.96
N ALA A 114 3.28 2.67 -2.43
CA ALA A 114 3.57 1.24 -2.47
C ALA A 114 2.85 0.58 -3.66
N ASN A 115 3.63 -0.05 -4.54
CA ASN A 115 3.13 -0.71 -5.75
C ASN A 115 3.04 -2.23 -5.60
N PHE A 116 3.63 -2.79 -4.53
CA PHE A 116 3.67 -4.22 -4.28
C PHE A 116 3.08 -4.62 -2.93
N ILE A 117 2.36 -5.73 -2.93
CA ILE A 117 1.89 -6.44 -1.75
C ILE A 117 2.36 -7.89 -1.81
N LYS A 118 2.84 -8.41 -0.68
CA LYS A 118 3.17 -9.83 -0.53
C LYS A 118 2.12 -10.53 0.31
N ILE A 119 1.79 -11.76 -0.05
CA ILE A 119 0.89 -12.63 0.70
C ILE A 119 1.61 -13.95 0.97
N GLN A 120 1.61 -14.38 2.22
CA GLN A 120 2.16 -15.65 2.66
C GLN A 120 1.07 -16.48 3.34
N LYS A 121 1.00 -17.76 2.98
CA LYS A 121 0.10 -18.73 3.60
C LYS A 121 0.73 -19.27 4.88
N GLU A 122 0.05 -19.10 6.00
CA GLU A 122 0.49 -19.55 7.34
C GLU A 122 -0.26 -20.82 7.80
N GLY A 123 -1.35 -21.16 7.12
CA GLY A 123 -2.16 -22.34 7.41
C GLY A 123 -3.27 -22.51 6.37
N GLU A 124 -4.15 -23.50 6.55
CA GLU A 124 -5.19 -23.81 5.55
C GLU A 124 -6.07 -22.59 5.20
N LYS A 125 -6.41 -21.78 6.21
CA LYS A 125 -7.25 -20.57 6.09
C LYS A 125 -6.62 -19.34 6.74
N ASN A 126 -5.30 -19.34 6.90
CA ASN A 126 -4.56 -18.28 7.55
C ASN A 126 -3.53 -17.71 6.59
N PHE A 127 -3.54 -16.40 6.41
CA PHE A 127 -2.61 -15.69 5.55
C PHE A 127 -2.11 -14.43 6.25
N SER A 128 -0.84 -14.12 6.03
CA SER A 128 -0.25 -12.83 6.32
C SER A 128 -0.09 -12.08 5.00
N ALA A 129 -0.43 -10.80 4.98
CA ALA A 129 -0.21 -9.94 3.83
C ALA A 129 0.42 -8.62 4.28
N TYR A 130 1.33 -8.07 3.48
CA TYR A 130 1.98 -6.80 3.80
C TYR A 130 2.37 -6.02 2.55
N THR A 131 2.20 -4.70 2.58
CA THR A 131 2.72 -3.82 1.50
C THR A 131 4.23 -3.71 1.62
N MET A 132 4.92 -3.73 0.49
CA MET A 132 6.36 -3.57 0.46
C MET A 132 6.75 -2.10 0.67
N CYS A 133 7.81 -1.90 1.44
CA CYS A 133 8.47 -0.61 1.61
C CYS A 133 9.45 -0.36 0.46
N ASN A 134 9.76 0.91 0.22
CA ASN A 134 10.79 1.39 -0.71
C ASN A 134 11.57 2.53 -0.03
N PRO A 135 12.60 3.13 -0.65
CA PRO A 135 13.37 4.21 -0.03
C PRO A 135 12.56 5.45 0.41
N GLY A 136 11.35 5.63 -0.13
CA GLY A 136 10.42 6.70 0.26
C GLY A 136 9.29 6.27 1.20
N THR A 137 9.16 4.98 1.50
CA THR A 137 8.06 4.41 2.30
C THR A 137 8.61 3.53 3.41
N HIS A 138 8.45 3.98 4.65
CA HIS A 138 8.95 3.34 5.86
C HIS A 138 7.84 2.71 6.71
N CYS A 139 6.62 2.70 6.18
CA CYS A 139 5.48 2.04 6.82
C CYS A 139 4.86 0.97 5.91
N SER A 140 4.33 -0.08 6.52
CA SER A 140 3.65 -1.18 5.83
C SER A 140 2.24 -1.37 6.38
N LEU A 141 1.27 -1.55 5.49
CA LEU A 141 -0.02 -2.12 5.84
C LEU A 141 0.15 -3.62 5.99
N GLU A 142 0.03 -4.11 7.22
CA GLU A 142 0.03 -5.53 7.55
C GLU A 142 -1.40 -6.02 7.79
N MET A 143 -1.75 -7.16 7.20
CA MET A 143 -3.06 -7.79 7.33
C MET A 143 -2.89 -9.26 7.72
N LYS A 144 -3.57 -9.66 8.79
CA LYS A 144 -3.72 -11.08 9.14
C LYS A 144 -5.12 -11.54 8.79
N LEU A 145 -5.22 -12.43 7.81
CA LEU A 145 -6.46 -13.04 7.35
C LEU A 145 -6.60 -14.40 8.02
N ALA A 146 -7.68 -14.61 8.78
CA ALA A 146 -7.97 -15.86 9.47
C ALA A 146 -9.45 -16.20 9.32
N GLY A 147 -9.75 -17.18 8.47
CA GLY A 147 -11.13 -17.51 8.09
C GLY A 147 -11.84 -16.30 7.49
N ASP A 148 -12.93 -15.86 8.11
CA ASP A 148 -13.77 -14.73 7.66
C ASP A 148 -13.38 -13.39 8.29
N THR A 149 -12.18 -13.29 8.88
CA THR A 149 -11.73 -12.10 9.60
C THR A 149 -10.40 -11.60 9.08
N CYS A 150 -10.26 -10.27 9.03
CA CYS A 150 -9.01 -9.56 8.78
C CYS A 150 -8.65 -8.74 10.02
N THR A 151 -7.39 -8.81 10.44
CA THR A 151 -6.83 -7.94 11.48
C THR A 151 -5.75 -7.06 10.84
N PRO A 152 -6.08 -5.81 10.46
CA PRO A 152 -5.11 -4.90 9.85
C PRO A 152 -4.38 -4.04 10.89
N SER A 153 -3.15 -3.69 10.57
CA SER A 153 -2.33 -2.71 11.29
C SER A 153 -1.37 -1.99 10.34
N ILE A 154 -0.96 -0.78 10.70
CA ILE A 154 0.19 -0.12 10.07
C ILE A 154 1.41 -0.34 10.95
N SER A 155 2.48 -0.88 10.38
CA SER A 155 3.78 -1.04 11.01
C SER A 155 4.71 0.05 10.48
N LEU A 156 5.21 0.93 11.34
CA LEU A 156 6.13 2.01 11.00
C LEU A 156 7.54 1.67 11.52
N VAL A 157 8.51 1.66 10.61
CA VAL A 157 9.94 1.55 10.90
C VAL A 157 10.57 2.91 10.61
N SER A 158 10.44 3.82 11.57
CA SER A 158 10.76 5.24 11.37
C SER A 158 12.26 5.47 11.16
N ILE A 159 12.59 6.44 10.31
CA ILE A 159 13.95 6.98 10.20
C ILE A 159 14.38 7.80 11.42
N VAL A 160 13.44 8.15 12.30
CA VAL A 160 13.69 8.88 13.55
C VAL A 160 13.86 7.89 14.70
N GLU A 161 14.90 8.09 15.50
CA GLU A 161 15.16 7.25 16.68
C GLU A 161 13.94 7.22 17.62
N GLY A 162 13.52 6.01 18.00
CA GLY A 162 12.35 5.78 18.86
C GLY A 162 10.99 6.00 18.19
N GLY A 163 10.95 6.31 16.89
CA GLY A 163 9.71 6.57 16.13
C GLY A 163 8.95 5.31 15.69
N ASN A 164 9.51 4.11 15.91
CA ASN A 164 8.87 2.86 15.52
C ASN A 164 7.54 2.67 16.24
N ALA A 165 6.50 2.30 15.49
CA ALA A 165 5.16 2.17 16.04
C ALA A 165 4.32 1.14 15.29
N ILE A 166 3.35 0.56 15.99
CA ILE A 166 2.29 -0.26 15.39
C ILE A 166 0.96 0.42 15.67
N PHE A 167 0.28 0.84 14.60
CA PHE A 167 -1.04 1.45 14.67
C PHE A 167 -2.09 0.41 14.36
N LYS A 168 -2.90 0.05 15.35
CA LYS A 168 -4.00 -0.89 15.17
C LYS A 168 -5.14 -0.24 14.40
N CYS A 169 -5.78 -1.00 13.52
CA CYS A 169 -7.02 -0.56 12.91
C CYS A 169 -8.09 -0.29 13.98
N THR A 170 -8.82 0.81 13.83
CA THR A 170 -9.98 1.17 14.67
C THR A 170 -11.31 0.97 13.95
N GLY A 171 -11.27 0.58 12.68
CA GLY A 171 -12.44 0.37 11.83
C GLY A 171 -12.09 0.40 10.35
N GLY A 172 -12.87 -0.31 9.54
CA GLY A 172 -12.67 -0.38 8.10
C GLY A 172 -13.61 -1.38 7.44
N LYS A 173 -13.43 -1.59 6.14
CA LYS A 173 -14.16 -2.58 5.35
C LYS A 173 -13.18 -3.32 4.45
N ILE A 174 -13.43 -4.60 4.25
CA ILE A 174 -12.69 -5.42 3.29
C ILE A 174 -13.69 -6.32 2.55
N SER A 175 -13.52 -6.38 1.24
CA SER A 175 -14.25 -7.31 0.38
C SER A 175 -13.25 -8.16 -0.37
N VAL A 176 -13.49 -9.46 -0.41
CA VAL A 176 -12.63 -10.43 -1.10
C VAL A 176 -13.49 -11.21 -2.08
N GLN A 177 -13.03 -11.29 -3.32
CA GLN A 177 -13.67 -12.12 -4.33
C GLN A 177 -13.38 -13.60 -4.03
N LYS A 178 -14.43 -14.43 -3.96
CA LYS A 178 -14.31 -15.84 -3.53
C LYS A 178 -13.41 -16.68 -4.43
N ASN A 179 -13.40 -16.40 -5.74
CA ASN A 179 -12.61 -17.14 -6.73
C ASN A 179 -12.23 -16.22 -7.90
N LEU A 180 -10.98 -16.32 -8.36
CA LEU A 180 -10.57 -15.86 -9.70
C LEU A 180 -10.40 -17.04 -10.67
N PHE A 181 -10.45 -18.29 -10.18
CA PHE A 181 -10.20 -19.53 -10.92
C PHE A 181 -11.05 -20.68 -10.38
#